data_AF-A0A9D2JXE1-F1
#
_entry.id   AF-A0A9D2JXE1-F1
#
_cell.length_a   1.000
_cell.length_b   1.000
_cell.length_c   1.000
_cell.angle_alpha   90.00
_cell.angle_beta   90.00
_cell.angle_gamma   90.00
#
_symmetry.space_group_name_H-M   'P 1'
#
loop_
_entity.id
_entity.type
_entity.pdbx_description
1 polymer ?
#
loop_
_entity_poly.entity_id
_entity_poly.type
_entity_poly.pdbx_seq_one_letter_code
_entity_poly.pdbx_strand_id
1 'polypeptide(L)'
;MRQYRLVDNILGWVAFAIAAFTYCSTIEPTASFWDCPEFITTGYKLEIGHPPGAPFFMLVANFFTHFASDPTQVARMVNLMSALLSATCILFLYWTITHLARRLVVKDWNELTTGKLIAIEASGMVGALIYTWSDTFWFSAVEGEVYAFSSAITAVVFWLILKWEDHADEPHSDRWLVLIAYMTGLSVGVHLLNLLCLPAIVLVYYYKRVPNADLKGSLIALLISFALVYAVLYGVVPGIVKVGGWFELFFVNTLGMPFNTGEIVYIFLLIASVIWAIWETYQAKNSSRDMRRENLA
;
A
#
# COMPACT_ATOMS: atom_id res chain seq x y z
N MET A 1 16.34 -9.31 22.21
CA MET A 1 15.41 -9.42 21.07
C MET A 1 13.93 -9.48 21.46
N ARG A 2 13.46 -10.45 22.29
CA ARG A 2 12.02 -10.59 22.62
C ARG A 2 11.43 -9.37 23.34
N GLN A 3 12.17 -8.79 24.29
CA GLN A 3 11.75 -7.59 25.03
C GLN A 3 11.68 -6.34 24.15
N TYR A 4 12.68 -6.10 23.29
CA TYR A 4 12.67 -5.01 22.30
C TYR A 4 11.41 -5.07 21.42
N ARG A 5 11.16 -6.23 20.79
CA ARG A 5 9.99 -6.41 19.91
C ARG A 5 8.66 -6.18 20.64
N LEU A 6 8.58 -6.56 21.92
CA LEU A 6 7.38 -6.32 22.71
C LEU A 6 7.16 -4.83 22.97
N VAL A 7 8.22 -4.11 23.37
CA VAL A 7 8.14 -2.66 23.63
C VAL A 7 7.80 -1.90 22.34
N ASP A 8 8.51 -2.18 21.24
CA ASP A 8 8.30 -1.58 19.92
C ASP A 8 6.88 -1.83 19.39
N ASN A 9 6.34 -3.03 19.55
CA ASN A 9 4.96 -3.32 19.18
C ASN A 9 3.96 -2.53 20.04
N ILE A 10 4.15 -2.48 21.37
CA ILE A 10 3.25 -1.76 22.27
C ILE A 10 3.26 -0.27 21.95
N LEU A 11 4.44 0.33 21.81
CA LEU A 11 4.55 1.77 21.55
C LEU A 11 4.02 2.16 20.17
N GLY A 12 4.16 1.30 19.16
CA GLY A 12 3.44 1.48 17.90
C GLY A 12 1.93 1.58 18.10
N TRP A 13 1.33 0.65 18.84
CA TRP A 13 -0.11 0.69 19.15
C TRP A 13 -0.50 1.87 20.04
N VAL A 14 0.39 2.36 20.90
CA VAL A 14 0.17 3.60 21.66
C VAL A 14 0.15 4.80 20.70
N ALA A 15 1.08 4.89 19.75
CA ALA A 15 1.08 5.94 18.72
C ALA A 15 -0.20 5.90 17.87
N PHE A 16 -0.65 4.69 17.48
CA PHE A 16 -1.94 4.48 16.84
C PHE A 16 -3.10 5.01 17.69
N ALA A 17 -3.16 4.65 18.97
CA ALA A 17 -4.25 5.05 19.84
C ALA A 17 -4.31 6.57 20.04
N ILE A 18 -3.16 7.23 20.18
CA ILE A 18 -3.06 8.70 20.26
C ILE A 18 -3.58 9.33 18.97
N ALA A 19 -3.09 8.88 17.80
CA ALA A 19 -3.51 9.41 16.51
C ALA A 19 -5.00 9.16 16.24
N ALA A 20 -5.48 7.95 16.50
CA ALA A 20 -6.89 7.59 16.37
C ALA A 20 -7.77 8.46 17.28
N PHE A 21 -7.37 8.68 18.54
CA PHE A 21 -8.10 9.58 19.43
C PHE A 21 -8.11 11.01 18.90
N THR A 22 -6.96 11.56 18.47
CA THR A 22 -6.87 12.90 17.90
C THR A 22 -7.79 13.05 16.68
N TYR A 23 -7.66 12.18 15.69
CA TYR A 23 -8.42 12.30 14.44
C TYR A 23 -9.89 11.99 14.64
N CYS A 24 -10.26 10.90 15.32
CA CYS A 24 -11.67 10.58 15.58
C CYS A 24 -12.40 11.65 16.41
N SER A 25 -11.68 12.38 17.27
CA SER A 25 -12.27 13.50 18.05
C SER A 25 -12.35 14.81 17.27
N THR A 26 -11.72 14.88 16.08
CA THR A 26 -11.64 16.08 15.24
C THR A 26 -12.09 15.86 13.81
N ILE A 27 -12.73 14.72 13.51
CA ILE A 27 -13.34 14.47 12.20
C ILE A 27 -14.33 15.57 11.83
N GLU A 28 -14.38 15.91 10.56
CA GLU A 28 -15.43 16.77 10.05
C GLU A 28 -16.79 16.10 10.30
N PRO A 29 -17.79 16.82 10.85
CA PRO A 29 -19.09 16.24 11.17
C PRO A 29 -19.91 15.93 9.90
N THR A 30 -19.61 16.61 8.80
CA THR A 30 -20.29 16.50 7.49
C THR A 30 -19.27 16.39 6.35
N ALA A 31 -19.73 16.52 5.11
CA ALA A 31 -18.81 16.62 3.98
C ALA A 31 -18.06 17.97 4.03
N SER A 32 -16.74 17.92 3.92
CA SER A 32 -15.87 19.09 3.85
C SER A 32 -15.84 19.67 2.42
N PHE A 33 -15.00 20.68 2.19
CA PHE A 33 -14.90 21.34 0.90
C PHE A 33 -14.20 20.45 -0.16
N TRP A 34 -14.37 20.79 -1.44
CA TRP A 34 -13.67 20.17 -2.57
C TRP A 34 -14.16 18.77 -2.96
N ASP A 35 -13.30 17.75 -2.94
CA ASP A 35 -13.56 16.41 -3.48
C ASP A 35 -14.26 15.49 -2.46
N CYS A 36 -14.23 15.83 -1.17
CA CYS A 36 -14.81 15.03 -0.10
C CYS A 36 -16.31 14.73 -0.27
N PRO A 37 -17.19 15.69 -0.63
CA PRO A 37 -18.60 15.40 -0.89
C PRO A 37 -18.76 14.40 -2.03
N GLU A 38 -17.96 14.49 -3.08
CA GLU A 38 -18.01 13.56 -4.21
C GLU A 38 -17.59 12.15 -3.79
N PHE A 39 -16.47 12.00 -3.07
CA PHE A 39 -16.01 10.70 -2.58
C PHE A 39 -16.99 10.06 -1.60
N ILE A 40 -17.62 10.86 -0.73
CA ILE A 40 -18.64 10.40 0.21
C ILE A 40 -19.90 9.94 -0.52
N THR A 41 -20.44 10.73 -1.46
CA THR A 41 -21.68 10.38 -2.17
C THR A 41 -21.47 9.18 -3.08
N THR A 42 -20.37 9.18 -3.84
CA THR A 42 -20.05 8.11 -4.78
C THR A 42 -19.66 6.83 -4.05
N GLY A 43 -19.00 6.90 -2.89
CA GLY A 43 -18.77 5.74 -2.01
C GLY A 43 -20.07 5.19 -1.39
N TYR A 44 -20.99 6.07 -0.97
CA TYR A 44 -22.27 5.64 -0.40
C TYR A 44 -23.17 4.93 -1.42
N LYS A 45 -23.26 5.47 -2.64
CA LYS A 45 -24.14 4.94 -3.69
C LYS A 45 -23.46 4.00 -4.69
N LEU A 46 -22.15 3.85 -4.60
CA LEU A 46 -21.32 3.18 -5.61
C LEU A 46 -21.54 3.77 -7.01
N GLU A 47 -21.57 5.10 -7.06
CA GLU A 47 -21.71 5.87 -8.30
C GLU A 47 -20.33 6.08 -8.97
N ILE A 48 -20.32 6.74 -10.13
CA ILE A 48 -19.10 7.01 -10.89
C ILE A 48 -18.48 8.31 -10.40
N GLY A 49 -17.30 8.23 -9.80
CA GLY A 49 -16.49 9.40 -9.47
C GLY A 49 -15.68 9.91 -10.66
N HIS A 50 -15.09 11.10 -10.52
CA HIS A 50 -14.25 11.70 -11.53
C HIS A 50 -13.03 10.80 -11.90
N PRO A 51 -12.60 10.78 -13.18
CA PRO A 51 -11.42 10.03 -13.59
C PRO A 51 -10.14 10.49 -12.87
N PRO A 52 -9.23 9.58 -12.46
CA PRO A 52 -9.14 8.16 -12.84
C PRO A 52 -10.05 7.21 -12.04
N GLY A 53 -10.84 7.73 -11.11
CA GLY A 53 -11.67 6.97 -10.18
C GLY A 53 -10.87 6.38 -9.01
N ALA A 54 -11.59 5.90 -7.99
CA ALA A 54 -11.00 5.27 -6.80
C ALA A 54 -11.84 4.06 -6.36
N PRO A 55 -11.96 3.00 -7.20
CA PRO A 55 -12.92 1.91 -6.98
C PRO A 55 -12.69 1.15 -5.66
N PHE A 56 -11.44 0.95 -5.25
CA PHE A 56 -11.16 0.29 -3.97
C PHE A 56 -11.46 1.20 -2.78
N PHE A 57 -11.18 2.51 -2.89
CA PHE A 57 -11.62 3.48 -1.89
C PHE A 57 -13.15 3.43 -1.73
N MET A 58 -13.89 3.42 -2.85
CA MET A 58 -15.36 3.40 -2.84
C MET A 58 -15.92 2.16 -2.16
N LEU A 59 -15.34 0.98 -2.39
CA LEU A 59 -15.75 -0.26 -1.72
C LEU A 59 -15.56 -0.20 -0.20
N VAL A 60 -14.43 0.38 0.25
CA VAL A 60 -14.16 0.52 1.70
C VAL A 60 -15.02 1.63 2.32
N ALA A 61 -15.20 2.76 1.63
CA ALA A 61 -16.10 3.82 2.04
C ALA A 61 -17.53 3.29 2.19
N ASN A 62 -18.01 2.53 1.21
CA ASN A 62 -19.32 1.88 1.22
C ASN A 62 -19.49 0.97 2.44
N PHE A 63 -18.49 0.14 2.74
CA PHE A 63 -18.46 -0.68 3.96
C PHE A 63 -18.64 0.16 5.23
N PHE A 64 -17.95 1.30 5.33
CA PHE A 64 -18.11 2.19 6.48
C PHE A 64 -19.49 2.86 6.54
N THR A 65 -20.11 3.15 5.40
CA THR A 65 -21.46 3.75 5.37
C THR A 65 -22.52 2.84 5.99
N HIS A 66 -22.32 1.52 6.03
CA HIS A 66 -23.24 0.58 6.67
C HIS A 66 -23.32 0.72 8.20
N PHE A 67 -22.37 1.42 8.83
CA PHE A 67 -22.44 1.75 10.26
C PHE A 67 -23.25 3.03 10.54
N ALA A 68 -23.72 3.73 9.50
CA ALA A 68 -24.59 4.88 9.67
C ALA A 68 -26.02 4.42 9.99
N SER A 69 -26.59 4.93 11.09
CA SER A 69 -27.99 4.67 11.47
C SER A 69 -29.00 5.34 10.53
N ASP A 70 -28.59 6.43 9.87
CA ASP A 70 -29.40 7.19 8.90
C ASP A 70 -28.49 7.96 7.92
N PRO A 71 -29.02 8.43 6.78
CA PRO A 71 -28.21 9.10 5.73
C PRO A 71 -27.44 10.33 6.20
N THR A 72 -27.87 11.03 7.27
CA THR A 72 -27.16 12.21 7.78
C THR A 72 -25.82 11.84 8.43
N GLN A 73 -25.63 10.59 8.84
CA GLN A 73 -24.40 10.09 9.47
C GLN A 73 -23.40 9.50 8.48
N VAL A 74 -23.74 9.40 7.19
CA VAL A 74 -22.88 8.77 6.17
C VAL A 74 -21.54 9.49 6.03
N ALA A 75 -21.56 10.81 5.92
CA ALA A 75 -20.33 11.62 5.84
C ALA A 75 -19.41 11.37 7.03
N ARG A 76 -19.98 11.36 8.24
CA ARG A 76 -19.25 11.08 9.47
C ARG A 76 -18.59 9.69 9.47
N MET A 77 -19.27 8.66 8.95
CA MET A 77 -18.69 7.31 8.88
C MET A 77 -17.53 7.20 7.88
N VAL A 78 -17.61 7.92 6.76
CA VAL A 78 -16.50 7.99 5.79
C VAL A 78 -15.33 8.82 6.35
N ASN A 79 -15.59 9.92 7.05
CA ASN A 79 -14.53 10.69 7.73
C ASN A 79 -13.88 9.86 8.85
N LEU A 80 -14.65 9.03 9.56
CA LEU A 80 -14.13 8.09 10.56
C LEU A 80 -13.20 7.03 9.92
N MET A 81 -13.54 6.54 8.72
CA MET A 81 -12.66 5.66 7.94
C MET A 81 -11.30 6.34 7.70
N SER A 82 -11.31 7.58 7.19
CA SER A 82 -10.08 8.35 6.96
C SER A 82 -9.25 8.54 8.24
N ALA A 83 -9.91 8.84 9.37
CA ALA A 83 -9.24 9.00 10.66
C ALA A 83 -8.52 7.71 11.10
N LEU A 84 -9.16 6.54 10.96
CA LEU A 84 -8.59 5.25 11.33
C LEU A 84 -7.48 4.80 10.38
N LEU A 85 -7.62 5.06 9.08
CA LEU A 85 -6.57 4.81 8.09
C LEU A 85 -5.36 5.70 8.34
N SER A 86 -5.57 6.97 8.68
CA SER A 86 -4.48 7.89 9.04
C SER A 86 -3.79 7.47 10.34
N ALA A 87 -4.54 7.02 11.36
CA ALA A 87 -3.94 6.43 12.54
C ALA A 87 -3.11 5.17 12.22
N THR A 88 -3.57 4.36 11.26
CA THR A 88 -2.79 3.21 10.74
C THR A 88 -1.51 3.69 10.05
N CYS A 89 -1.54 4.79 9.30
CA CYS A 89 -0.33 5.41 8.76
C CYS A 89 0.67 5.76 9.87
N ILE A 90 0.22 6.37 10.97
CA ILE A 90 1.07 6.72 12.13
C ILE A 90 1.69 5.48 12.78
N LEU A 91 0.92 4.38 12.91
CA LEU A 91 1.43 3.10 13.41
C LEU A 91 2.62 2.57 12.60
N PHE A 92 2.47 2.54 11.28
CA PHE A 92 3.52 2.02 10.39
C PHE A 92 4.67 3.00 10.20
N LEU A 93 4.41 4.31 10.30
CA LEU A 93 5.44 5.34 10.35
C LEU A 93 6.30 5.18 11.60
N TYR A 94 5.69 4.94 12.76
CA TYR A 94 6.40 4.63 14.00
C TYR A 94 7.37 3.47 13.80
N TRP A 95 6.88 2.31 13.34
CA TRP A 95 7.74 1.14 13.14
C TRP A 95 8.79 1.33 12.04
N THR A 96 8.51 2.17 11.05
CA THR A 96 9.51 2.55 10.03
C THR A 96 10.64 3.33 10.67
N ILE A 97 10.33 4.34 11.50
CA ILE A 97 11.33 5.17 12.17
C ILE A 97 12.13 4.32 13.17
N THR A 98 11.49 3.49 14.00
CA THR A 98 12.21 2.65 14.97
C THR A 98 13.09 1.62 14.27
N HIS A 99 12.65 1.05 13.15
CA HIS A 99 13.47 0.15 12.34
C HIS A 99 14.75 0.84 11.84
N LEU A 100 14.61 2.03 11.25
CA LEU A 100 15.74 2.80 10.71
C LEU A 100 16.67 3.30 11.83
N ALA A 101 16.11 3.84 12.92
CA ALA A 101 16.88 4.28 14.09
C ALA A 101 17.67 3.13 14.72
N ARG A 102 17.05 1.95 14.85
CA ARG A 102 17.73 0.73 15.31
C ARG A 102 18.91 0.38 14.40
N ARG A 103 18.73 0.39 13.08
CA ARG A 103 19.80 0.12 12.10
C ARG A 103 20.99 1.08 12.22
N LEU A 104 20.74 2.33 12.61
CA LEU A 104 21.79 3.33 12.81
C LEU A 104 22.55 3.16 14.13
N VAL A 105 21.85 2.81 15.21
CA VAL A 105 22.40 2.84 16.59
C VAL A 105 22.86 1.47 17.09
N VAL A 106 22.34 0.37 16.53
CA VAL A 106 22.57 -1.01 16.97
C VAL A 106 23.00 -1.85 15.77
N LYS A 107 24.28 -2.24 15.71
CA LYS A 107 24.81 -3.13 14.67
C LYS A 107 24.68 -4.60 15.06
N ASP A 108 24.95 -4.91 16.33
CA ASP A 108 24.71 -6.22 16.95
C ASP A 108 23.70 -6.06 18.09
N TRP A 109 22.73 -6.98 18.17
CA TRP A 109 21.75 -7.06 19.24
C TRP A 109 22.38 -7.19 20.64
N ASN A 110 23.61 -7.70 20.74
CA ASN A 110 24.35 -7.75 21.99
C ASN A 110 24.73 -6.36 22.54
N GLU A 111 24.75 -5.34 21.69
CA GLU A 111 25.05 -3.96 22.08
C GLU A 111 23.82 -3.17 22.55
N LEU A 112 22.64 -3.80 22.59
CA LEU A 112 21.40 -3.13 22.96
C LEU A 112 21.38 -2.86 24.47
N THR A 113 21.62 -1.61 24.85
CA THR A 113 21.44 -1.12 26.22
C THR A 113 20.07 -0.47 26.39
N THR A 114 19.62 -0.30 27.64
CA THR A 114 18.36 0.41 27.95
C THR A 114 18.36 1.84 27.40
N GLY A 115 19.50 2.53 27.43
CA GLY A 115 19.64 3.88 26.85
C GLY A 115 19.43 3.89 25.33
N LYS A 116 20.01 2.93 24.61
CA LYS A 116 19.79 2.79 23.16
C LYS A 116 18.35 2.41 22.82
N LEU A 117 17.74 1.53 23.62
CA LEU A 117 16.32 1.20 23.51
C LEU A 117 15.47 2.47 23.61
N ILE A 118 15.62 3.24 24.70
CA ILE A 118 14.88 4.50 24.90
C ILE A 118 15.10 5.46 23.72
N ALA A 119 16.34 5.61 23.24
CA ALA A 119 16.64 6.50 22.11
C ALA A 119 15.92 6.09 20.81
N ILE A 120 15.88 4.78 20.51
CA ILE A 120 15.19 4.24 19.33
C ILE A 120 13.67 4.48 19.45
N GLU A 121 13.08 4.04 20.55
CA GLU A 121 11.63 4.15 20.76
C GLU A 121 11.17 5.62 20.83
N ALA A 122 11.95 6.49 21.51
CA ALA A 122 11.66 7.92 21.59
C ALA A 122 11.77 8.61 20.22
N SER A 123 12.73 8.20 19.38
CA SER A 123 12.83 8.71 18.00
C SER A 123 11.59 8.33 17.19
N GLY A 124 11.11 7.08 17.33
CA GLY A 124 9.86 6.61 16.73
C GLY A 124 8.66 7.42 17.19
N MET A 125 8.48 7.58 18.51
CA MET A 125 7.36 8.32 19.07
C MET A 125 7.37 9.79 18.63
N VAL A 126 8.50 10.48 18.75
CA VAL A 126 8.62 11.90 18.40
C VAL A 126 8.37 12.10 16.90
N GLY A 127 9.00 11.32 16.04
CA GLY A 127 8.85 11.46 14.59
C GLY A 127 7.43 11.13 14.11
N ALA A 128 6.83 10.05 14.61
CA ALA A 128 5.46 9.68 14.24
C ALA A 128 4.44 10.71 14.74
N LEU A 129 4.58 11.19 15.98
CA LEU A 129 3.63 12.13 16.57
C LEU A 129 3.76 13.56 16.03
N ILE A 130 4.96 14.03 15.68
CA ILE A 130 5.10 15.32 14.97
C ILE A 130 4.35 15.27 13.62
N TYR A 131 4.43 14.14 12.92
CA TYR A 131 3.66 13.97 11.69
C TYR A 131 2.15 13.94 11.97
N THR A 132 1.73 13.30 13.08
CA THR A 132 0.32 13.25 13.50
C THR A 132 -0.33 14.64 13.54
N TRP A 133 0.39 15.62 14.08
CA TRP A 133 -0.11 16.99 14.25
C TRP A 133 0.44 17.98 13.21
N SER A 134 1.01 17.50 12.11
CA SER A 134 1.39 18.37 11.00
C SER A 134 0.13 18.81 10.25
N ASP A 135 0.03 20.11 9.95
CA ASP A 135 -1.18 20.71 9.38
C ASP A 135 -1.69 19.97 8.14
N THR A 136 -0.79 19.67 7.19
CA THR A 136 -1.16 18.98 5.95
C THR A 136 -1.67 17.56 6.20
N PHE A 137 -1.02 16.80 7.08
CA PHE A 137 -1.46 15.42 7.33
C PHE A 137 -2.74 15.38 8.16
N TRP A 138 -2.85 16.22 9.19
CA TRP A 138 -4.04 16.28 10.03
C TRP A 138 -5.25 16.71 9.20
N PHE A 139 -5.12 17.74 8.36
CA PHE A 139 -6.21 18.18 7.48
C PHE A 139 -6.72 17.02 6.60
N SER A 140 -5.83 16.26 5.96
CA SER A 140 -6.24 15.08 5.18
C SER A 140 -6.75 13.91 6.03
N ALA A 141 -6.40 13.82 7.31
CA ALA A 141 -6.77 12.72 8.18
C ALA A 141 -8.23 12.78 8.66
N VAL A 142 -8.80 13.98 8.73
CA VAL A 142 -10.14 14.23 9.30
C VAL A 142 -11.26 14.29 8.27
N GLU A 143 -10.91 14.18 6.98
CA GLU A 143 -11.83 14.30 5.85
C GLU A 143 -11.89 13.04 4.98
N GLY A 144 -13.05 12.78 4.40
CA GLY A 144 -13.37 11.60 3.58
C GLY A 144 -12.74 11.61 2.18
N GLU A 145 -11.42 11.69 2.10
CA GLU A 145 -10.66 11.75 0.85
C GLU A 145 -9.67 10.56 0.69
N VAL A 146 -9.19 10.38 -0.54
CA VAL A 146 -8.26 9.29 -0.91
C VAL A 146 -6.89 9.37 -0.26
N TYR A 147 -6.44 10.54 0.22
CA TYR A 147 -5.09 10.72 0.76
C TYR A 147 -4.83 9.97 2.06
N ALA A 148 -5.81 9.91 2.96
CA ALA A 148 -5.69 9.14 4.21
C ALA A 148 -5.42 7.65 3.91
N PHE A 149 -6.20 7.09 2.99
CA PHE A 149 -6.06 5.69 2.58
C PHE A 149 -4.75 5.46 1.81
N SER A 150 -4.42 6.35 0.87
CA SER A 150 -3.15 6.30 0.13
C SER A 150 -1.94 6.32 1.07
N SER A 151 -1.96 7.19 2.08
CA SER A 151 -0.88 7.32 3.07
C SER A 151 -0.75 6.07 3.93
N ALA A 152 -1.88 5.48 4.35
CA ALA A 152 -1.88 4.23 5.09
C ALA A 152 -1.23 3.09 4.29
N ILE A 153 -1.63 2.89 3.02
CA ILE A 153 -1.04 1.85 2.18
C ILE A 153 0.45 2.13 1.94
N THR A 154 0.82 3.39 1.69
CA THR A 154 2.22 3.83 1.51
C THR A 154 3.07 3.48 2.73
N ALA A 155 2.61 3.82 3.93
CA ALA A 155 3.32 3.52 5.17
C ALA A 155 3.48 1.99 5.38
N VAL A 156 2.44 1.21 5.10
CA VAL A 156 2.51 -0.26 5.17
C VAL A 156 3.51 -0.81 4.16
N VAL A 157 3.42 -0.41 2.88
CA VAL A 157 4.30 -0.88 1.81
C VAL A 157 5.76 -0.55 2.10
N PHE A 158 6.04 0.66 2.57
CA PHE A 158 7.39 1.06 2.93
C PHE A 158 7.91 0.27 4.14
N TRP A 159 7.09 0.07 5.17
CA TRP A 159 7.45 -0.77 6.30
C TRP A 159 7.69 -2.22 5.89
N LEU A 160 6.89 -2.76 4.96
CA LEU A 160 7.04 -4.12 4.44
C LEU A 160 8.37 -4.34 3.72
N ILE A 161 8.90 -3.35 2.98
CA ILE A 161 10.20 -3.53 2.32
C ILE A 161 11.35 -3.54 3.34
N LEU A 162 11.28 -2.74 4.41
CA LEU A 162 12.21 -2.82 5.52
C LEU A 162 12.09 -4.16 6.26
N LYS A 163 10.86 -4.66 6.40
CA LYS A 163 10.61 -5.98 6.98
C LYS A 163 11.20 -7.10 6.12
N TRP A 164 11.05 -7.01 4.81
CA TRP A 164 11.68 -7.92 3.85
C TRP A 164 13.21 -7.86 3.97
N GLU A 165 13.79 -6.67 4.07
CA GLU A 165 15.23 -6.47 4.16
C GLU A 165 15.85 -7.25 5.35
N ASP A 166 15.17 -7.21 6.52
CA ASP A 166 15.58 -7.95 7.72
C ASP A 166 15.53 -9.48 7.55
N HIS A 167 14.72 -10.00 6.62
CA HIS A 167 14.51 -11.44 6.41
C HIS A 167 14.96 -11.89 5.01
N ALA A 168 15.67 -11.06 4.23
CA ALA A 168 15.88 -11.31 2.80
C ALA A 168 16.67 -12.61 2.52
N ASP A 169 17.48 -13.04 3.49
CA ASP A 169 18.32 -14.24 3.43
C ASP A 169 17.59 -15.50 3.95
N GLU A 170 16.38 -15.35 4.48
CA GLU A 170 15.57 -16.48 4.97
C GLU A 170 14.81 -17.19 3.83
N PRO A 171 14.56 -18.51 3.95
CA PRO A 171 13.66 -19.20 3.04
C PRO A 171 12.27 -18.55 3.02
N HIS A 172 11.69 -18.38 1.83
CA HIS A 172 10.37 -17.76 1.62
C HIS A 172 10.30 -16.25 1.91
N SER A 173 11.42 -15.54 1.95
CA SER A 173 11.44 -14.08 2.10
C SER A 173 10.68 -13.35 0.99
N ASP A 174 10.63 -13.93 -0.22
CA ASP A 174 9.90 -13.38 -1.39
C ASP A 174 8.41 -13.13 -1.13
N ARG A 175 7.79 -13.77 -0.13
CA ARG A 175 6.39 -13.52 0.24
C ARG A 175 6.12 -12.04 0.57
N TRP A 176 7.12 -11.35 1.12
CA TRP A 176 7.01 -9.93 1.43
C TRP A 176 7.00 -9.08 0.15
N LEU A 177 7.80 -9.43 -0.85
CA LEU A 177 7.81 -8.76 -2.15
C LEU A 177 6.50 -8.98 -2.90
N VAL A 178 5.93 -10.18 -2.82
CA VAL A 178 4.59 -10.47 -3.38
C VAL A 178 3.51 -9.64 -2.68
N LEU A 179 3.56 -9.54 -1.35
CA LEU A 179 2.63 -8.69 -0.60
C LEU A 179 2.77 -7.21 -0.97
N ILE A 180 4.00 -6.71 -1.13
CA ILE A 180 4.28 -5.34 -1.60
C ILE A 180 3.71 -5.12 -2.99
N ALA A 181 3.89 -6.06 -3.92
CA ALA A 181 3.35 -5.97 -5.28
C ALA A 181 1.82 -5.96 -5.26
N TYR A 182 1.20 -6.82 -4.44
CA TYR A 182 -0.25 -6.87 -4.26
C TYR A 182 -0.80 -5.56 -3.69
N MET A 183 -0.22 -5.05 -2.60
CA MET A 183 -0.66 -3.79 -1.98
C MET A 183 -0.44 -2.59 -2.89
N THR A 184 0.67 -2.58 -3.65
CA THR A 184 0.94 -1.55 -4.64
C THR A 184 -0.07 -1.59 -5.80
N GLY A 185 -0.41 -2.77 -6.30
CA GLY A 185 -1.47 -2.91 -7.30
C GLY A 185 -2.84 -2.47 -6.77
N LEU A 186 -3.19 -2.91 -5.55
CA LEU A 186 -4.45 -2.56 -4.90
C LEU A 186 -4.56 -1.05 -4.66
N SER A 187 -3.45 -0.38 -4.32
CA SER A 187 -3.41 1.07 -4.12
C SER A 187 -3.77 1.88 -5.37
N VAL A 188 -3.59 1.34 -6.58
CA VAL A 188 -4.03 2.00 -7.82
C VAL A 188 -5.55 2.23 -7.80
N GLY A 189 -6.31 1.34 -7.16
CA GLY A 189 -7.74 1.50 -6.93
C GLY A 189 -8.10 2.51 -5.84
N VAL A 190 -7.13 3.13 -5.18
CA VAL A 190 -7.31 4.18 -4.17
C VAL A 190 -6.73 5.49 -4.69
N HIS A 191 -5.43 5.51 -4.93
CA HIS A 191 -4.70 6.66 -5.43
C HIS A 191 -3.34 6.23 -6.00
N LEU A 192 -2.87 6.93 -7.05
CA LEU A 192 -1.63 6.58 -7.75
C LEU A 192 -0.34 6.95 -6.98
N LEU A 193 -0.46 7.70 -5.87
CA LEU A 193 0.69 8.21 -5.10
C LEU A 193 1.60 7.10 -4.55
N ASN A 194 1.04 5.94 -4.19
CA ASN A 194 1.84 4.85 -3.63
C ASN A 194 2.87 4.30 -4.64
N LEU A 195 2.68 4.49 -5.95
CA LEU A 195 3.71 4.14 -6.95
C LEU A 195 5.01 4.91 -6.75
N LEU A 196 4.97 6.09 -6.11
CA LEU A 196 6.15 6.86 -5.76
C LEU A 196 7.02 6.20 -4.67
N CYS A 197 6.55 5.13 -4.03
CA CYS A 197 7.37 4.31 -3.14
C CYS A 197 8.29 3.36 -3.89
N LEU A 198 8.03 3.08 -5.18
CA LEU A 198 8.83 2.15 -5.98
C LEU A 198 10.33 2.51 -6.01
N PRO A 199 10.73 3.79 -6.19
CA PRO A 199 12.14 4.19 -6.07
C PRO A 199 12.80 3.75 -4.77
N ALA A 200 12.15 3.99 -3.64
CA ALA A 200 12.73 3.61 -2.35
C ALA A 200 12.78 2.09 -2.18
N ILE A 201 11.74 1.37 -2.63
CA ILE A 201 11.70 -0.10 -2.59
C ILE A 201 12.83 -0.70 -3.42
N VAL A 202 13.03 -0.21 -4.64
CA VAL A 202 14.11 -0.66 -5.54
C VAL A 202 15.47 -0.37 -4.94
N LEU A 203 15.66 0.78 -4.28
CA LEU A 203 16.91 1.10 -3.60
C LEU A 203 17.18 0.17 -2.41
N VAL A 204 16.18 -0.08 -1.54
CA VAL A 204 16.33 -1.03 -0.42
C VAL A 204 16.67 -2.42 -0.95
N TYR A 205 16.00 -2.86 -2.02
CA TYR A 205 16.32 -4.12 -2.68
C TYR A 205 17.76 -4.15 -3.22
N TYR A 206 18.19 -3.11 -3.93
CA TYR A 206 19.51 -2.99 -4.51
C TYR A 206 20.60 -3.04 -3.44
N TYR A 207 20.52 -2.21 -2.40
CA TYR A 207 21.51 -2.18 -1.32
C TYR A 207 21.56 -3.49 -0.53
N LYS A 208 20.44 -4.21 -0.41
CA LYS A 208 20.43 -5.51 0.27
C LYS A 208 21.02 -6.65 -0.58
N ARG A 209 20.82 -6.63 -1.90
CA ARG A 209 21.26 -7.70 -2.80
C ARG A 209 22.64 -7.48 -3.43
N VAL A 210 23.17 -6.26 -3.41
CA VAL A 210 24.46 -5.91 -4.02
C VAL A 210 25.48 -5.52 -2.94
N PRO A 211 26.39 -6.43 -2.54
CA PRO A 211 27.33 -6.21 -1.43
C PRO A 211 28.30 -5.03 -1.63
N ASN A 212 28.60 -4.69 -2.89
CA ASN A 212 29.49 -3.59 -3.27
C ASN A 212 28.70 -2.47 -3.96
N ALA A 213 27.53 -2.14 -3.42
CA ALA A 213 26.70 -1.07 -3.95
C ALA A 213 27.48 0.25 -3.98
N ASP A 214 27.64 0.81 -5.17
CA ASP A 214 28.30 2.09 -5.41
C ASP A 214 27.30 3.15 -5.89
N LEU A 215 27.75 4.41 -5.93
CA LEU A 215 26.91 5.52 -6.39
C LEU A 215 26.40 5.31 -7.82
N LYS A 216 27.22 4.73 -8.71
CA LYS A 216 26.85 4.49 -10.10
C LYS A 216 25.68 3.50 -10.18
N GLY A 217 25.77 2.38 -9.47
CA GLY A 217 24.69 1.40 -9.45
C GLY A 217 23.45 1.91 -8.74
N SER A 218 23.58 2.74 -7.69
CA SER A 218 22.43 3.40 -7.05
C SER A 218 21.70 4.36 -8.00
N LEU A 219 22.43 5.12 -8.81
CA LEU A 219 21.83 6.00 -9.83
C LEU A 219 21.13 5.18 -10.93
N ILE A 220 21.72 4.07 -11.36
CA ILE A 220 21.08 3.16 -12.34
C ILE A 220 19.81 2.54 -11.75
N ALA A 221 19.85 2.05 -10.52
CA ALA A 221 18.69 1.50 -9.83
C ALA A 221 17.57 2.54 -9.70
N LEU A 222 17.92 3.79 -9.38
CA LEU A 222 16.98 4.90 -9.34
C LEU A 222 16.36 5.19 -10.72
N LEU A 223 17.15 5.24 -11.78
CA LEU A 223 16.65 5.42 -13.15
C LEU A 223 15.70 4.29 -13.58
N ILE A 224 16.05 3.03 -13.27
CA ILE A 224 15.19 1.87 -13.52
C ILE A 224 13.88 2.00 -12.75
N SER A 225 13.93 2.46 -11.50
CA SER A 225 12.72 2.65 -10.69
C SER A 225 11.79 3.72 -11.26
N PHE A 226 12.32 4.83 -11.77
CA PHE A 226 11.52 5.85 -12.46
C PHE A 226 10.95 5.33 -13.78
N ALA A 227 11.73 4.55 -14.53
CA ALA A 227 11.23 3.89 -15.73
C ALA A 227 10.09 2.90 -15.40
N LEU A 228 10.18 2.17 -14.29
CA LEU A 228 9.12 1.30 -13.80
C LEU A 228 7.86 2.09 -13.42
N VAL A 229 8.01 3.19 -12.67
CA VAL A 229 6.91 4.11 -12.34
C VAL A 229 6.22 4.61 -13.61
N TYR A 230 6.99 5.07 -14.59
CA TYR A 230 6.48 5.53 -15.88
C TYR A 230 5.73 4.42 -16.63
N ALA A 231 6.32 3.22 -16.70
CA ALA A 231 5.71 2.07 -17.36
C ALA A 231 4.37 1.66 -16.71
N VAL A 232 4.27 1.73 -15.39
CA VAL A 232 3.02 1.43 -14.67
C VAL A 232 1.99 2.54 -14.90
N LEU A 233 2.36 3.80 -14.68
CA LEU A 233 1.46 4.96 -14.77
C LEU A 233 0.90 5.18 -16.19
N TYR A 234 1.75 5.11 -17.21
CA TYR A 234 1.37 5.44 -18.59
C TYR A 234 1.14 4.20 -19.47
N GLY A 235 1.64 3.04 -19.06
CA GLY A 235 1.47 1.79 -19.78
C GLY A 235 0.39 0.91 -19.14
N VAL A 236 0.67 0.36 -17.96
CA VAL A 236 -0.15 -0.70 -17.36
C VAL A 236 -1.54 -0.20 -16.96
N VAL A 237 -1.62 0.86 -16.15
CA VAL A 237 -2.90 1.36 -15.61
C VAL A 237 -3.88 1.78 -16.72
N PRO A 238 -3.53 2.70 -17.62
CA PRO A 238 -4.43 3.08 -18.72
C PRO A 238 -4.56 1.97 -19.76
N GLY A 239 -3.53 1.15 -19.96
CA GLY A 239 -3.53 0.07 -20.94
C GLY A 239 -4.57 -1.00 -20.64
N ILE A 240 -4.69 -1.42 -19.37
CA ILE A 240 -5.69 -2.42 -18.97
C ILE A 240 -7.11 -1.92 -19.27
N VAL A 241 -7.40 -0.64 -18.99
CA VAL A 241 -8.71 -0.04 -19.26
C VAL A 241 -8.95 0.12 -20.76
N LYS A 242 -7.93 0.58 -21.51
CA LYS A 242 -8.01 0.80 -22.96
C LYS A 242 -8.27 -0.49 -23.73
N VAL A 243 -7.60 -1.59 -23.35
CA VAL A 243 -7.84 -2.91 -23.96
C VAL A 243 -9.26 -3.38 -23.65
N GLY A 244 -9.75 -3.21 -22.43
CA GLY A 244 -11.15 -3.49 -22.10
C GLY A 244 -12.13 -2.72 -22.98
N GLY A 245 -11.87 -1.43 -23.23
CA GLY A 245 -12.64 -0.61 -24.16
C GLY A 245 -12.60 -1.12 -25.61
N TRP A 246 -11.47 -1.65 -26.08
CA TRP A 246 -11.39 -2.26 -27.41
C TRP A 246 -12.23 -3.52 -27.52
N PHE A 247 -12.25 -4.36 -26.49
CA PHE A 247 -13.15 -5.51 -26.43
C PHE A 247 -14.61 -5.07 -26.48
N GLU A 248 -15.01 -4.10 -25.65
CA GLU A 248 -16.39 -3.59 -25.65
C GLU A 248 -16.81 -3.06 -27.03
N LEU A 249 -15.98 -2.24 -27.67
CA LEU A 249 -16.25 -1.72 -29.02
C LEU A 249 -16.32 -2.83 -30.07
N PHE A 250 -15.49 -3.87 -29.98
CA PHE A 250 -15.53 -4.99 -30.93
C PHE A 250 -16.84 -5.79 -30.78
N PHE A 251 -17.20 -6.18 -29.56
CA PHE A 251 -18.39 -7.00 -29.31
C PHE A 251 -19.68 -6.24 -29.63
N VAL A 252 -19.77 -4.95 -29.24
CA VAL A 252 -20.98 -4.16 -29.50
C VAL A 252 -21.06 -3.71 -30.96
N ASN A 253 -20.03 -3.04 -31.49
CA ASN A 253 -20.14 -2.39 -32.80
C ASN A 253 -19.91 -3.34 -33.97
N THR A 254 -19.13 -4.41 -33.78
CA THR A 254 -18.81 -5.36 -34.87
C THR A 254 -19.68 -6.60 -34.81
N LEU A 255 -19.91 -7.16 -33.61
CA LEU A 255 -20.71 -8.37 -33.45
C LEU A 255 -22.19 -8.11 -33.12
N GLY A 256 -22.57 -6.86 -32.86
CA GLY A 256 -23.96 -6.48 -32.57
C GLY A 256 -24.48 -6.98 -31.22
N MET A 257 -23.60 -7.27 -30.27
CA MET A 257 -23.97 -7.77 -28.94
C MET A 257 -24.43 -6.64 -28.00
N PRO A 258 -25.17 -6.96 -26.92
CA PRO A 258 -25.56 -5.97 -25.92
C PRO A 258 -24.35 -5.31 -25.23
N PHE A 259 -24.57 -4.11 -24.70
CA PHE A 259 -23.58 -3.36 -23.90
C PHE A 259 -23.08 -4.18 -22.69
N ASN A 260 -21.83 -3.97 -22.30
CA ASN A 260 -21.02 -4.69 -21.31
C ASN A 260 -20.59 -6.11 -21.71
N THR A 261 -21.00 -6.62 -22.88
CA THR A 261 -20.63 -8.00 -23.27
C THR A 261 -19.12 -8.14 -23.50
N GLY A 262 -18.49 -7.16 -24.16
CA GLY A 262 -17.06 -7.22 -24.43
C GLY A 262 -16.23 -7.01 -23.16
N GLU A 263 -16.67 -6.13 -22.26
CA GLU A 263 -16.06 -5.97 -20.94
C GLU A 263 -16.08 -7.26 -20.11
N ILE A 264 -17.22 -7.96 -20.04
CA ILE A 264 -17.34 -9.24 -19.31
C ILE A 264 -16.38 -10.28 -19.88
N VAL A 265 -16.33 -10.41 -21.22
CA VAL A 265 -15.41 -11.34 -21.89
C VAL A 265 -13.96 -10.97 -21.60
N TYR A 266 -13.62 -9.68 -21.65
CA TYR A 266 -12.28 -9.20 -21.33
C TYR A 266 -11.87 -9.54 -19.89
N ILE A 267 -12.74 -9.28 -18.90
CA ILE A 267 -12.48 -9.61 -17.49
C ILE A 267 -12.26 -11.12 -17.33
N PHE A 268 -13.10 -11.95 -17.97
CA PHE A 268 -12.94 -13.40 -17.91
C PHE A 268 -11.60 -13.86 -18.49
N LEU A 269 -11.22 -13.35 -19.66
CA LEU A 269 -9.93 -13.66 -20.30
C LEU A 269 -8.75 -13.17 -19.47
N LEU A 270 -8.85 -11.99 -18.88
CA LEU A 270 -7.83 -11.44 -18.00
C LEU A 270 -7.63 -12.36 -16.78
N ILE A 271 -8.70 -12.72 -16.09
CA ILE A 271 -8.64 -13.64 -14.94
C ILE A 271 -8.08 -15.00 -15.36
N ALA A 272 -8.55 -15.57 -16.48
CA ALA A 272 -8.06 -16.84 -16.99
C ALA A 272 -6.57 -16.79 -17.32
N SER A 273 -6.09 -15.69 -17.92
CA SER A 273 -4.67 -15.50 -18.22
C SER A 273 -3.80 -15.41 -16.95
N VAL A 274 -4.29 -14.75 -15.91
CA VAL A 274 -3.59 -14.66 -14.61
C VAL A 274 -3.56 -16.02 -13.92
N ILE A 275 -4.68 -16.75 -13.88
CA ILE A 275 -4.75 -18.10 -13.32
C ILE A 275 -3.79 -19.03 -14.07
N TRP A 276 -3.78 -18.96 -15.40
CA TRP A 276 -2.89 -19.77 -16.23
C TRP A 276 -1.41 -19.43 -15.98
N ALA A 277 -1.05 -18.15 -15.91
CA ALA A 277 0.32 -17.73 -15.60
C ALA A 277 0.79 -18.21 -14.22
N ILE A 278 -0.10 -18.16 -13.21
CA ILE A 278 0.19 -18.70 -11.88
C ILE A 278 0.40 -20.22 -11.95
N TRP A 279 -0.50 -20.93 -12.64
CA TRP A 279 -0.41 -22.39 -12.79
C TRP A 279 0.88 -22.84 -13.48
N GLU A 280 1.26 -22.20 -14.59
CA GLU A 280 2.53 -22.46 -15.29
C GLU A 280 3.74 -22.24 -14.38
N THR A 281 3.72 -21.18 -13.57
CA THR A 281 4.80 -20.89 -12.61
C THR A 281 4.95 -21.99 -11.56
N TYR A 282 3.83 -22.58 -11.11
CA TYR A 282 3.87 -23.72 -10.18
C TYR A 282 4.39 -25.00 -10.84
N GLN A 283 3.97 -25.29 -12.08
CA GLN A 283 4.42 -26.47 -12.82
C GLN A 283 5.92 -26.42 -13.12
N ALA A 284 6.44 -25.28 -13.58
CA ALA A 284 7.87 -25.09 -13.84
C ALA A 284 8.72 -25.29 -12.57
N LYS A 285 8.22 -24.89 -11.41
CA LYS A 285 8.90 -25.08 -10.12
C LYS A 285 8.92 -26.54 -9.67
N ASN A 286 7.89 -27.31 -9.99
CA ASN A 286 7.86 -28.75 -9.70
C ASN A 286 8.82 -29.50 -10.63
N SER A 287 8.77 -29.23 -11.94
CA SER A 287 9.67 -29.85 -12.92
C SER A 287 11.16 -29.59 -12.62
N SER A 288 11.52 -28.35 -12.24
CA SER A 288 12.90 -28.02 -11.85
C SER A 288 13.35 -28.66 -10.52
N ARG A 289 12.42 -28.90 -9.59
CA ARG A 289 12.68 -29.66 -8.36
C ARG A 289 12.90 -31.15 -8.63
N ASP A 290 12.10 -31.73 -9.51
CA ASP A 290 12.20 -33.14 -9.87
C ASP A 290 13.50 -33.42 -10.64
N MET A 291 13.89 -32.56 -11.60
CA MET A 291 15.19 -32.65 -12.27
C MET A 291 16.39 -32.50 -11.31
N ARG A 292 16.30 -31.68 -10.26
CA ARG A 292 17.36 -31.59 -9.24
C ARG A 292 17.45 -32.85 -8.38
N ARG A 293 16.34 -33.54 -8.14
CA ARG A 293 16.33 -34.80 -7.38
C ARG A 293 16.91 -35.95 -8.20
N GLU A 294 16.61 -36.01 -9.50
CA GLU A 294 17.18 -37.03 -10.40
C GLU A 294 18.68 -36.86 -10.62
N ASN A 295 19.20 -35.62 -10.68
CA ASN A 295 20.64 -35.37 -10.82
C ASN A 295 21.46 -35.55 -9.52
N LEU A 296 20.79 -35.79 -8.38
CA LEU A 296 21.43 -36.04 -7.07
C LEU A 296 21.36 -37.52 -6.66
N ALA A 297 20.74 -38.38 -7.48
CA ALA A 297 20.67 -39.83 -7.31
C ALA A 297 21.68 -40.52 -8.24
#